data_AF-X0YTY1-F1
#
_entry.id   AF-X0YTY1-F1
#
_cell.length_a   1.000
_cell.length_b   1.000
_cell.length_c   1.000
_cell.angle_alpha   90.00
_cell.angle_beta   90.00
_cell.angle_gamma   90.00
#
_symmetry.space_group_name_H-M   'P 1'
#
loop_
_entity.id
_entity.type
_entity.pdbx_description
1 polymer ?
#
loop_
_entity_poly.entity_id
_entity_poly.type
_entity_poly.pdbx_seq_one_letter_code
_entity_poly.pdbx_strand_id
1 'polypeptide(L)'
;RISRKRGLMASKKARDDIITFFDNLEERKFKDASRALQAIRKKKYGDAEFTEGYVKALQGILLSARTGDERDFLNRAPFDPKAMRKYKKEFSDFVKNGVRSTFDVGFFLAWSDLLQYRRDTGKKG
;
A
#
# COMPACT_ATOMS: atom_id res chain seq x y z
N ARG A 1 0.46 -21.51 13.29
CA ARG A 1 1.64 -20.91 12.60
C ARG A 1 1.14 -19.75 11.73
N ILE A 2 1.19 -18.51 12.21
CA ILE A 2 0.82 -17.34 11.38
C ILE A 2 1.97 -17.16 10.40
N SER A 3 1.77 -17.60 9.16
CA SER A 3 2.71 -17.33 8.07
C SER A 3 2.86 -15.81 8.00
N ARG A 4 4.10 -15.31 8.10
CA ARG A 4 4.42 -13.89 7.96
C ARG A 4 3.94 -13.44 6.58
N LYS A 5 2.70 -12.96 6.45
CA LYS A 5 2.21 -12.29 5.25
C LYS A 5 3.05 -11.03 5.09
N ARG A 6 4.16 -11.14 4.36
CA ARG A 6 4.95 -10.00 3.87
C ARG A 6 4.10 -9.30 2.80
N GLY A 7 4.21 -7.98 2.69
CA GLY A 7 3.51 -7.20 1.66
C GLY A 7 3.85 -7.69 0.25
N LEU A 8 3.05 -7.29 -0.75
CA LEU A 8 3.17 -7.78 -2.12
C LEU A 8 4.46 -7.30 -2.79
N MET A 9 5.05 -6.18 -2.33
CA MET A 9 6.42 -5.78 -2.67
C MET A 9 7.47 -6.83 -2.28
N ALA A 10 7.20 -7.74 -1.34
CA ALA A 10 8.12 -8.84 -1.03
C ALA A 10 8.06 -9.98 -2.06
N SER A 11 7.04 -10.02 -2.94
CA SER A 11 6.92 -11.00 -4.02
C SER A 11 7.52 -10.45 -5.33
N LYS A 12 8.39 -11.22 -5.98
CA LYS A 12 9.04 -10.82 -7.25
C LYS A 12 8.01 -10.55 -8.38
N LYS A 13 6.84 -11.20 -8.33
CA LYS A 13 5.79 -11.13 -9.36
C LYS A 13 4.97 -9.83 -9.35
N ALA A 14 4.84 -9.20 -8.18
CA ALA A 14 4.06 -7.98 -7.98
C ALA A 14 4.93 -6.72 -7.80
N ARG A 15 6.17 -6.91 -7.34
CA ARG A 15 7.08 -5.83 -6.94
C ARG A 15 7.23 -4.75 -8.00
N ASP A 16 7.50 -5.12 -9.25
CA ASP A 16 7.85 -4.14 -10.28
C ASP A 16 6.68 -3.22 -10.63
N ASP A 17 5.47 -3.75 -10.77
CA ASP A 17 4.28 -2.93 -11.04
C ASP A 17 3.94 -2.03 -9.85
N ILE A 18 4.13 -2.53 -8.62
CA ILE A 18 3.86 -1.77 -7.40
C ILE A 18 4.87 -0.63 -7.24
N ILE A 19 6.16 -0.88 -7.49
CA ILE A 19 7.20 0.15 -7.50
C ILE A 19 6.89 1.16 -8.61
N THR A 20 6.60 0.70 -9.82
CA THR A 20 6.24 1.58 -10.95
C THR A 20 5.02 2.44 -10.63
N PHE A 21 4.02 1.90 -9.93
CA PHE A 21 2.88 2.67 -9.47
C PHE A 21 3.29 3.79 -8.51
N PHE A 22 4.13 3.48 -7.50
CA PHE A 22 4.57 4.46 -6.52
C PHE A 22 5.55 5.49 -7.10
N ASP A 23 6.47 5.10 -7.98
CA ASP A 23 7.37 6.02 -8.69
C ASP A 23 6.55 7.06 -9.47
N ASN A 24 5.59 6.60 -10.28
CA ASN A 24 4.71 7.49 -11.04
C ASN A 24 3.82 8.35 -10.14
N LEU A 25 3.47 7.87 -8.94
CA LEU A 25 2.68 8.63 -7.98
C LEU A 25 3.50 9.79 -7.39
N GLU A 26 4.74 9.53 -6.97
CA GLU A 26 5.67 10.54 -6.43
C GLU A 26 6.05 11.58 -7.50
N GLU A 27 6.27 11.14 -8.75
CA GLU A 27 6.53 12.03 -9.89
C GLU A 27 5.27 12.74 -10.42
N ARG A 28 4.11 12.55 -9.77
CA ARG A 28 2.79 13.11 -10.17
C ARG A 28 2.37 12.75 -11.60
N LYS A 29 2.91 11.66 -12.16
CA LYS A 29 2.54 11.06 -13.46
C LYS A 29 1.26 10.22 -13.31
N PHE A 30 0.15 10.85 -12.93
CA PHE A 30 -1.08 10.17 -12.53
C PHE A 30 -1.69 9.26 -13.61
N LYS A 31 -1.50 9.61 -14.89
CA LYS A 31 -1.94 8.77 -16.02
C LYS A 31 -1.18 7.44 -16.04
N ASP A 32 0.12 7.47 -15.79
CA ASP A 32 0.98 6.28 -15.77
C ASP A 32 0.81 5.49 -14.48
N ALA A 33 0.62 6.16 -13.34
CA ALA A 33 0.20 5.51 -12.10
C ALA A 33 -1.13 4.74 -12.29
N SER A 34 -2.12 5.34 -12.97
CA SER A 34 -3.39 4.67 -13.29
C SER A 34 -3.19 3.43 -14.18
N ARG A 35 -2.28 3.48 -15.16
CA ARG A 35 -1.92 2.33 -16.00
C ARG A 35 -1.28 1.22 -15.18
N ALA A 36 -0.32 1.55 -14.32
CA ALA A 36 0.32 0.59 -13.43
C ALA A 36 -0.71 -0.07 -12.48
N LEU A 37 -1.64 0.71 -11.92
CA LEU A 37 -2.73 0.17 -11.09
C LEU A 37 -3.62 -0.81 -11.86
N GLN A 38 -3.91 -0.55 -13.13
CA GLN A 38 -4.66 -1.50 -13.96
C GLN A 38 -3.86 -2.78 -14.21
N ALA A 39 -2.53 -2.71 -14.38
CA ALA A 39 -1.69 -3.90 -14.48
C ALA A 39 -1.71 -4.71 -13.17
N ILE A 40 -1.63 -4.03 -12.02
CA ILE A 40 -1.76 -4.64 -10.70
C ILE A 40 -3.09 -5.37 -10.57
N ARG A 41 -4.21 -4.72 -10.89
CA ARG A 41 -5.56 -5.31 -10.80
C ARG A 41 -5.75 -6.55 -11.67
N LYS A 42 -5.06 -6.66 -12.80
CA LYS A 42 -5.14 -7.83 -13.70
C LYS A 42 -4.39 -9.06 -13.15
N LYS A 43 -3.50 -8.86 -12.19
CA LYS A 43 -2.71 -9.93 -11.56
C LYS A 43 -3.42 -10.43 -10.29
N LYS A 44 -3.35 -11.73 -10.05
CA LYS A 44 -3.84 -12.36 -8.81
C LYS A 44 -2.71 -12.49 -7.80
N TYR A 45 -2.90 -11.94 -6.61
CA TYR A 45 -1.91 -11.92 -5.52
C TYR A 45 -2.36 -12.70 -4.26
N GLY A 46 -3.59 -13.20 -4.30
CA GLY A 46 -4.26 -13.98 -3.28
C GLY A 46 -5.60 -14.43 -3.83
N ASP A 47 -6.60 -14.57 -2.97
CA ASP A 47 -7.99 -14.68 -3.41
C ASP A 47 -8.51 -13.34 -3.99
N ALA A 48 -9.73 -13.38 -4.51
CA ALA A 48 -10.35 -12.24 -5.17
C ALA A 48 -10.63 -11.09 -4.20
N GLU A 49 -11.10 -11.40 -3.00
CA GLU A 49 -11.48 -10.43 -1.98
C GLU A 49 -10.22 -9.70 -1.45
N PHE A 50 -9.12 -10.40 -1.20
CA PHE A 50 -7.80 -9.82 -0.94
C PHE A 50 -7.32 -8.88 -2.05
N THR A 51 -7.41 -9.35 -3.30
CA THR A 51 -6.96 -8.55 -4.45
C THR A 51 -7.79 -7.27 -4.59
N GLU A 52 -9.08 -7.35 -4.33
CA GLU A 52 -9.99 -6.21 -4.33
C GLU A 52 -9.60 -5.18 -3.26
N GLY A 53 -9.38 -5.62 -2.02
CA GLY A 53 -8.97 -4.73 -0.94
C GLY A 53 -7.66 -4.01 -1.24
N TYR A 54 -6.67 -4.74 -1.77
CA TYR A 54 -5.38 -4.17 -2.16
C TYR A 54 -5.53 -3.10 -3.25
N VAL A 55 -6.31 -3.40 -4.29
CA VAL A 55 -6.56 -2.44 -5.39
C VAL A 55 -7.35 -1.23 -4.90
N LYS A 56 -8.34 -1.40 -4.02
CA LYS A 56 -9.13 -0.31 -3.44
C LYS A 56 -8.27 0.67 -2.64
N ALA A 57 -7.32 0.17 -1.85
CA ALA A 57 -6.37 1.02 -1.14
C ALA A 57 -5.51 1.85 -2.11
N LEU A 58 -4.95 1.24 -3.16
CA LEU A 58 -4.16 1.96 -4.16
C LEU A 58 -4.97 3.00 -4.94
N GLN A 59 -6.26 2.72 -5.21
CA GLN A 59 -7.18 3.71 -5.80
C GLN A 59 -7.37 4.92 -4.88
N GLY A 60 -7.58 4.69 -3.58
CA GLY A 60 -7.70 5.76 -2.59
C GLY A 60 -6.43 6.61 -2.49
N ILE A 61 -5.27 5.97 -2.47
CA ILE A 61 -3.95 6.63 -2.49
C ILE A 61 -3.79 7.52 -3.74
N LEU A 62 -4.10 6.97 -4.93
CA LEU A 62 -4.02 7.71 -6.19
C LEU A 62 -4.98 8.90 -6.22
N LEU A 63 -6.22 8.72 -5.75
CA LEU A 63 -7.22 9.78 -5.69
C LEU A 63 -6.76 10.90 -4.76
N SER A 64 -6.30 10.56 -3.56
CA SER A 64 -5.78 11.51 -2.57
C SER A 64 -4.59 12.31 -3.11
N ALA A 65 -3.67 11.67 -3.84
CA ALA A 65 -2.54 12.37 -4.46
C ALA A 65 -2.96 13.31 -5.61
N ARG A 66 -4.02 12.96 -6.36
CA ARG A 66 -4.51 13.73 -7.51
C ARG A 66 -5.28 14.99 -7.11
N THR A 67 -6.09 14.94 -6.06
CA THR A 67 -6.92 16.08 -5.64
C THR A 67 -6.09 17.21 -5.06
N GLY A 68 -4.82 16.95 -4.71
CA GLY A 68 -3.85 17.99 -4.39
C GLY A 68 -4.15 18.75 -3.09
N ASP A 69 -5.04 18.26 -2.23
CA ASP A 69 -5.15 18.83 -0.89
C ASP A 69 -3.94 18.36 -0.10
N GLU A 70 -2.93 19.24 -0.06
CA GLU A 70 -1.74 19.11 0.79
C GLU A 70 -2.07 18.95 2.28
N ARG A 71 -3.36 18.98 2.66
CA ARG A 71 -3.87 18.89 4.03
C ARG A 71 -4.50 17.56 4.47
N ASP A 72 -4.76 16.53 3.64
CA ASP A 72 -5.80 15.55 4.05
C ASP A 72 -5.46 14.11 4.50
N PHE A 73 -4.25 13.56 4.33
CA PHE A 73 -3.78 12.43 5.17
C PHE A 73 -2.30 12.12 4.93
N LEU A 74 -1.89 12.14 3.66
CA LEU A 74 -0.54 11.76 3.23
C LEU A 74 0.57 12.78 3.58
N ASN A 75 0.20 14.00 3.97
CA ASN A 75 1.12 15.03 4.50
C ASN A 75 0.98 15.24 6.02
N ARG A 76 -0.17 14.90 6.62
CA ARG A 76 -0.46 15.11 8.06
C ARG A 76 -0.27 13.87 8.92
N ALA A 77 -0.29 12.66 8.35
CA ALA A 77 0.08 11.49 9.11
C ALA A 77 1.56 11.64 9.50
N PRO A 78 1.91 11.63 10.79
CA PRO A 78 3.31 11.59 11.16
C PRO A 78 3.84 10.26 10.62
N PHE A 79 4.55 10.30 9.49
CA PHE A 79 5.36 9.19 8.99
C PHE A 79 6.63 9.03 9.85
N ASP A 80 6.65 9.61 11.05
CA ASP A 80 7.65 9.38 12.05
C ASP A 80 7.72 7.88 12.39
N PRO A 81 8.92 7.30 12.53
CA PRO A 81 9.11 5.89 12.85
C PRO A 81 8.29 5.37 14.05
N LYS A 82 7.95 6.23 15.02
CA LYS A 82 7.16 5.89 16.20
C LYS A 82 5.68 5.69 15.88
N ALA A 83 5.07 6.60 15.13
CA ALA A 83 3.71 6.45 14.62
C ALA A 83 3.62 5.25 13.67
N MET A 84 4.70 4.99 12.90
CA MET A 84 4.80 3.84 12.02
C MET A 84 4.82 2.49 12.76
N ARG A 85 5.57 2.41 13.87
CA ARG A 85 5.54 1.24 14.75
C ARG A 85 4.17 1.06 15.40
N LYS A 86 3.49 2.16 15.75
CA LYS A 86 2.14 2.13 16.31
C LYS A 86 1.13 1.57 15.29
N TYR A 87 1.09 2.09 14.07
CA TYR A 87 0.20 1.57 13.02
C TYR A 87 0.48 0.11 12.68
N LYS A 88 1.76 -0.30 12.62
CA LYS A 88 2.13 -1.70 12.41
C LYS A 88 1.73 -2.60 13.58
N LYS A 89 1.83 -2.11 14.81
CA LYS A 89 1.42 -2.83 16.02
C LYS A 89 -0.11 -2.95 16.08
N GLU A 90 -0.83 -1.85 15.90
CA GLU A 90 -2.29 -1.82 15.83
C GLU A 90 -2.80 -2.71 14.69
N PHE A 91 -2.16 -2.68 13.53
CA PHE A 91 -2.44 -3.62 12.44
C PHE A 91 -2.20 -5.06 12.87
N SER A 92 -1.06 -5.37 13.49
CA SER A 92 -0.74 -6.72 13.94
C SER A 92 -1.70 -7.21 15.02
N ASP A 93 -2.13 -6.35 15.93
CA ASP A 93 -3.05 -6.67 17.02
C ASP A 93 -4.47 -6.82 16.47
N PHE A 94 -4.87 -5.95 15.54
CA PHE A 94 -6.12 -6.07 14.78
C PHE A 94 -6.12 -7.33 13.88
N VAL A 95 -4.95 -7.89 13.48
CA VAL A 95 -4.86 -9.16 12.72
C VAL A 95 -4.98 -10.35 13.68
N LYS A 96 -4.39 -10.25 14.88
CA LYS A 96 -4.42 -11.30 15.90
C LYS A 96 -5.81 -11.48 16.53
N ASN A 97 -6.61 -10.42 16.60
CA ASN A 97 -7.94 -10.44 17.23
C ASN A 97 -9.05 -11.05 16.34
N GLY A 98 -8.71 -11.70 15.22
CA GLY A 98 -9.54 -12.70 14.55
C GLY A 98 -10.67 -12.21 13.66
N VAL A 99 -11.04 -10.93 13.71
CA VAL A 99 -12.08 -10.37 12.83
C VAL A 99 -11.39 -9.65 11.68
N ARG A 100 -11.23 -10.31 10.54
CA ARG A 100 -11.01 -9.61 9.25
C ARG A 100 -11.33 -10.48 8.04
N SER A 101 -12.06 -9.89 7.10
CA SER A 101 -12.20 -10.42 5.74
C SER A 101 -10.82 -10.41 5.05
N THR A 102 -10.67 -11.21 3.99
CA THR A 102 -9.40 -11.20 3.23
C THR A 102 -9.20 -9.85 2.52
N PHE A 103 -10.28 -9.10 2.30
CA PHE A 103 -10.31 -7.74 1.77
C PHE A 103 -9.49 -6.81 2.64
N ASP A 104 -9.80 -6.76 3.94
CA ASP A 104 -9.13 -5.84 4.83
C ASP A 104 -7.63 -6.16 4.89
N VAL A 105 -7.26 -7.45 4.87
CA VAL A 105 -5.85 -7.86 4.79
C VAL A 105 -5.18 -7.28 3.53
N GLY A 106 -5.82 -7.37 2.37
CA GLY A 106 -5.32 -6.78 1.13
C GLY A 106 -5.19 -5.25 1.22
N PHE A 107 -6.23 -4.58 1.72
CA PHE A 107 -6.29 -3.13 1.87
C PHE A 107 -5.12 -2.60 2.71
N PHE A 108 -4.91 -3.16 3.89
CA PHE A 108 -3.82 -2.71 4.78
C PHE A 108 -2.43 -3.08 4.27
N LEU A 109 -2.27 -4.20 3.54
CA LEU A 109 -0.97 -4.54 2.96
C LEU A 109 -0.54 -3.55 1.88
N ALA A 110 -1.46 -2.97 1.10
CA ALA A 110 -1.14 -1.91 0.14
C ALA A 110 -0.54 -0.68 0.83
N TRP A 111 -1.10 -0.29 1.98
CA TRP A 111 -0.54 0.78 2.80
C TRP A 111 0.83 0.39 3.37
N SER A 112 1.01 -0.84 3.85
CA SER A 112 2.31 -1.32 4.31
C SER A 112 3.38 -1.29 3.20
N ASP A 113 3.00 -1.57 1.95
CA ASP A 113 3.89 -1.52 0.79
C ASP A 113 4.27 -0.07 0.44
N LEU A 114 3.33 0.87 0.43
CA LEU A 114 3.63 2.31 0.27
C LEU A 114 4.65 2.79 1.30
N LEU A 115 4.47 2.38 2.56
CA LEU A 115 5.35 2.75 3.66
C LEU A 115 6.74 2.15 3.51
N GLN A 116 6.82 0.89 3.08
CA GLN A 116 8.10 0.25 2.79
C GLN A 116 8.82 0.97 1.64
N TYR A 117 8.11 1.24 0.55
CA TYR A 117 8.63 2.00 -0.59
C TYR A 117 9.21 3.34 -0.15
N ARG A 118 8.45 4.16 0.58
CA ARG A 118 8.91 5.47 1.09
C ARG A 118 10.12 5.36 2.02
N ARG A 119 10.18 4.35 2.88
CA ARG A 119 11.34 4.11 3.75
C ARG A 119 12.58 3.76 2.93
N ASP A 120 12.41 2.94 1.91
CA ASP A 120 13.52 2.44 1.09
C ASP A 120 14.03 3.51 0.10
N THR A 121 13.18 4.43 -0.36
CA THR A 121 13.56 5.59 -1.20
C THR A 121 13.98 6.82 -0.39
N GLY A 122 13.37 7.07 0.77
CA GLY A 122 13.70 8.20 1.65
C GLY A 122 15.05 8.08 2.37
N LYS A 123 15.67 6.89 2.38
CA LYS A 123 17.06 6.69 2.82
C LYS A 123 18.12 7.06 1.77
N LYS A 124 17.70 7.43 0.55
CA LYS A 124 18.60 7.86 -0.54
C LYS A 124 18.77 9.38 -0.65
N GLY A 125 18.18 10.15 0.28
CA GLY A 125 18.35 11.60 0.39
C GLY A 125 19.29 11.96 1.53
#